data_AF-A0A059BLC6-F1
#
_entry.id   AF-A0A059BLC6-F1
#
_cell.length_a   1.000
_cell.length_b   1.000
_cell.length_c   1.000
_cell.angle_alpha   90.00
_cell.angle_beta   90.00
_cell.angle_gamma   90.00
#
_symmetry.space_group_name_H-M   'P 1'
#
loop_
_entity.id
_entity.type
_entity.pdbx_description
1 polymer ?
#
loop_
_entity_poly.entity_id
_entity_poly.type
_entity_poly.pdbx_seq_one_letter_code
_entity_poly.pdbx_strand_id
1 'polypeptide(L)'
;MHISWVTDGKSSPSYMEYGTSPGRYDSTAQGESTSYSYLFYSSGRIHHTVIGPLESNTVYFYRCGGEGPEFQLKTPPTELLVAFAVAGDLGQTGWTKTALDHIDQCKYDVHLLAGDLSYADCIQHHWDTFGELVQPLASARLWMGTQGNHGEESSPLIKYGFQSYNARWKMRYEECGSSLNLYYFEVAGFHVIADLLKVDCSKTPWLILSFHQAMEPLLYAAGVDIVFAGSVHAYERSV
;
A
#
# COMPACT_ATOMS: atom_id res chain seq x y z
N MET A 1 -6.28 -3.89 9.85
CA MET A 1 -5.76 -2.89 8.88
C MET A 1 -4.38 -2.45 9.32
N HIS A 2 -3.43 -2.25 8.40
CA HIS A 2 -2.07 -1.82 8.71
C HIS A 2 -1.91 -0.32 8.44
N ILE A 3 -1.39 0.42 9.40
CA ILE A 3 -1.18 1.87 9.31
C ILE A 3 0.30 2.15 9.51
N SER A 4 0.86 3.00 8.64
CA SER A 4 2.27 3.39 8.69
C SER A 4 2.40 4.91 8.72
N TRP A 5 3.39 5.42 9.45
CA TRP A 5 3.73 6.84 9.46
C TRP A 5 5.22 7.04 9.76
N VAL A 6 5.74 8.24 9.51
CA VAL A 6 7.14 8.60 9.77
C VAL A 6 7.20 9.75 10.78
N THR A 7 8.18 9.73 11.68
CA THR A 7 8.47 10.85 12.58
C THR A 7 9.97 11.21 12.56
N ASP A 8 10.27 12.48 12.79
CA ASP A 8 11.66 13.00 12.78
C ASP A 8 12.45 12.62 14.05
N GLY A 9 11.76 12.16 15.11
CA GLY A 9 12.32 12.01 16.45
C GLY A 9 12.62 10.56 16.86
N LYS A 10 13.62 10.40 17.75
CA LYS A 10 13.98 9.09 18.35
C LYS A 10 13.04 8.62 19.48
N SER A 11 12.15 9.49 20.02
CA SER A 11 11.32 9.18 21.21
C SER A 11 9.80 9.12 20.98
N SER A 12 9.30 9.40 19.79
CA SER A 12 7.87 9.21 19.44
C SER A 12 7.43 7.76 19.67
N PRO A 13 6.38 7.49 20.44
CA PRO A 13 5.95 6.14 20.72
C PRO A 13 5.23 5.52 19.51
N SER A 14 5.38 4.20 19.32
CA SER A 14 4.72 3.46 18.25
C SER A 14 3.38 2.91 18.74
N TYR A 15 2.39 3.79 18.93
CA TYR A 15 1.02 3.36 19.19
C TYR A 15 0.04 4.23 18.43
N MET A 16 -1.19 3.75 18.31
CA MET A 16 -2.28 4.48 17.70
C MET A 16 -3.51 4.45 18.60
N GLU A 17 -4.32 5.48 18.45
CA GLU A 17 -5.63 5.61 19.06
C GLU A 17 -6.66 5.72 17.94
N TYR A 18 -7.78 5.00 18.05
CA TYR A 18 -8.83 5.01 17.03
C TYR A 18 -10.23 4.78 17.62
N GLY A 19 -11.25 5.26 16.91
CA GLY A 19 -12.66 5.12 17.27
C GLY A 19 -13.58 5.50 16.11
N THR A 20 -14.89 5.38 16.30
CA THR A 20 -15.89 5.65 15.24
C THR A 20 -16.48 7.07 15.29
N SER A 21 -16.02 7.89 16.23
CA SER A 21 -16.46 9.28 16.39
C SER A 21 -15.27 10.25 16.41
N PRO A 22 -15.37 11.43 15.76
CA PRO A 22 -14.30 12.42 15.78
C PRO A 22 -13.90 12.80 17.22
N GLY A 23 -12.62 12.84 17.50
CA GLY A 23 -12.04 13.20 18.80
C GLY A 23 -12.31 12.20 19.93
N ARG A 24 -12.89 11.02 19.65
CA ARG A 24 -13.10 9.95 20.64
C ARG A 24 -12.48 8.65 20.17
N TYR A 25 -11.47 8.22 20.91
CA TYR A 25 -10.71 7.02 20.60
C TYR A 25 -10.90 5.98 21.70
N ASP A 26 -11.84 5.07 21.49
CA ASP A 26 -12.19 4.04 22.47
C ASP A 26 -11.22 2.84 22.42
N SER A 27 -10.31 2.82 21.44
CA SER A 27 -9.38 1.72 21.21
C SER A 27 -7.96 2.24 20.97
N THR A 28 -6.98 1.44 21.42
CA THR A 28 -5.55 1.71 21.21
C THR A 28 -4.87 0.47 20.66
N ALA A 29 -3.88 0.64 19.79
CA ALA A 29 -3.06 -0.44 19.27
C ALA A 29 -1.57 -0.10 19.40
N GLN A 30 -0.79 -1.06 19.89
CA GLN A 30 0.67 -0.95 19.89
C GLN A 30 1.23 -1.38 18.53
N GLY A 31 2.31 -0.73 18.13
CA GLY A 31 3.02 -1.00 16.89
C GLY A 31 4.51 -1.12 17.13
N GLU A 32 5.22 -1.29 16.03
CA GLU A 32 6.67 -1.34 15.97
C GLU A 32 7.24 -0.12 15.25
N SER A 33 8.55 0.07 15.34
CA SER A 33 9.23 1.07 14.52
C SER A 33 10.56 0.58 14.02
N THR A 34 10.94 1.08 12.84
CA THR A 34 12.20 0.81 12.18
C THR A 34 12.81 2.11 11.63
N SER A 35 14.02 2.02 11.11
CA SER A 35 14.69 3.08 10.35
C SER A 35 15.71 2.43 9.43
N TYR A 36 16.06 3.08 8.33
CA TYR A 36 17.11 2.62 7.44
C TYR A 36 18.06 3.75 7.06
N SER A 37 19.26 3.38 6.65
CA SER A 37 20.24 4.28 6.08
C SER A 37 20.57 3.86 4.67
N TYR A 38 20.81 4.83 3.80
CA TYR A 38 21.12 4.63 2.39
C TYR A 38 22.18 5.65 1.98
N LEU A 39 23.41 5.20 1.75
CA LEU A 39 24.57 6.09 1.57
C LEU A 39 24.65 7.16 2.68
N PHE A 40 24.43 8.43 2.33
CA PHE A 40 24.45 9.58 3.24
C PHE A 40 23.08 9.96 3.81
N TYR A 41 22.03 9.24 3.41
CA TYR A 41 20.67 9.43 3.91
C TYR A 41 20.42 8.55 5.13
N SER A 42 19.69 9.08 6.10
CA SER A 42 19.08 8.30 7.18
C SER A 42 17.62 8.66 7.26
N SER A 43 16.75 7.65 7.27
CA SER A 43 15.32 7.87 7.35
C SER A 43 14.93 8.47 8.69
N GLY A 44 13.79 9.16 8.72
CA GLY A 44 13.04 9.30 9.96
C GLY A 44 12.68 7.94 10.56
N ARG A 45 12.09 7.93 11.74
CA ARG A 45 11.60 6.70 12.34
C ARG A 45 10.28 6.33 11.71
N ILE A 46 10.24 5.14 11.12
CA ILE A 46 9.07 4.62 10.42
C ILE A 46 8.33 3.72 11.39
N HIS A 47 7.05 3.96 11.58
CA HIS A 47 6.19 3.24 12.52
C HIS A 47 5.17 2.41 11.76
N HIS A 48 4.85 1.24 12.30
CA HIS A 48 3.88 0.31 11.75
C HIS A 48 2.97 -0.21 12.86
N THR A 49 1.66 -0.04 12.69
CA THR A 49 0.67 -0.52 13.65
C THR A 49 -0.44 -1.27 12.93
N VAL A 50 -0.84 -2.40 13.49
CA VAL A 50 -2.02 -3.13 13.06
C VAL A 50 -3.18 -2.78 13.98
N ILE A 51 -4.29 -2.32 13.40
CA ILE A 51 -5.55 -2.05 14.11
C ILE A 51 -6.63 -3.07 13.73
N GLY A 52 -7.53 -3.35 14.66
CA GLY A 52 -8.68 -4.24 14.47
C GLY A 52 -8.82 -5.33 15.55
N PRO A 53 -9.82 -6.22 15.41
CA PRO A 53 -10.75 -6.32 14.28
C PRO A 53 -11.61 -5.05 14.10
N LEU A 54 -11.89 -4.70 12.84
CA LEU A 54 -12.68 -3.51 12.50
C LEU A 54 -13.99 -3.93 11.83
N GLU A 55 -15.04 -3.15 12.06
CA GLU A 55 -16.30 -3.30 11.34
C GLU A 55 -16.12 -2.91 9.88
N SER A 56 -16.75 -3.66 8.97
CA SER A 56 -16.72 -3.36 7.53
C SER A 56 -17.52 -2.10 7.19
N ASN A 57 -17.22 -1.46 6.06
CA ASN A 57 -17.93 -0.27 5.55
C ASN A 57 -18.10 0.86 6.61
N THR A 58 -17.15 0.98 7.53
CA THR A 58 -17.24 1.87 8.70
C THR A 58 -16.13 2.90 8.67
N VAL A 59 -16.45 4.13 9.04
CA VAL A 59 -15.46 5.21 9.17
C VAL A 59 -14.86 5.15 10.57
N TYR A 60 -13.53 5.12 10.62
CA TYR A 60 -12.74 5.21 11.84
C TYR A 60 -11.90 6.49 11.82
N PHE A 61 -11.94 7.22 12.92
CA PHE A 61 -11.07 8.36 13.20
C PHE A 61 -9.87 7.86 14.00
N TYR A 62 -8.67 8.34 13.69
CA TYR A 62 -7.46 7.84 14.31
C TYR A 62 -6.37 8.90 14.44
N ARG A 63 -5.47 8.67 15.41
CA ARG A 63 -4.25 9.46 15.65
C ARG A 63 -3.05 8.54 15.82
N CYS A 64 -1.92 8.98 15.30
CA CYS A 64 -0.67 8.23 15.33
C CYS A 64 0.28 8.80 16.40
N GLY A 65 0.76 7.97 17.31
CA GLY A 65 1.74 8.36 18.34
C GLY A 65 1.20 9.22 19.48
N GLY A 66 -0.12 9.40 19.59
CA GLY A 66 -0.76 10.20 20.64
C GLY A 66 -0.65 11.72 20.49
N GLU A 67 0.14 12.18 19.52
CA GLU A 67 0.34 13.58 19.16
C GLU A 67 0.10 13.77 17.65
N GLY A 68 -0.25 14.98 17.23
CA GLY A 68 -0.52 15.28 15.82
C GLY A 68 -2.00 15.23 15.41
N PRO A 69 -2.27 15.40 14.09
CA PRO A 69 -3.60 15.58 13.55
C PRO A 69 -4.44 14.30 13.63
N GLU A 70 -5.75 14.48 13.66
CA GLU A 70 -6.71 13.40 13.45
C GLU A 70 -6.84 13.11 11.95
N PHE A 71 -6.85 11.83 11.62
CA PHE A 71 -7.17 11.31 10.30
C PHE A 71 -8.45 10.50 10.35
N GLN A 72 -9.01 10.20 9.19
CA GLN A 72 -10.16 9.31 9.06
C GLN A 72 -9.89 8.29 7.96
N LEU A 73 -10.21 7.02 8.21
CA LEU A 73 -10.18 5.96 7.21
C LEU A 73 -11.56 5.31 7.10
N LYS A 74 -11.89 4.80 5.91
CA LYS A 74 -13.09 3.98 5.72
C LYS A 74 -12.66 2.55 5.42
N THR A 75 -13.16 1.59 6.20
CA THR A 75 -12.94 0.17 5.92
C THR A 75 -13.73 -0.26 4.67
N PRO A 76 -13.20 -1.17 3.84
CA PRO A 76 -13.93 -1.67 2.68
C PRO A 76 -15.23 -2.40 3.07
N PRO A 77 -16.23 -2.47 2.17
CA PRO A 77 -17.43 -3.26 2.37
C PRO A 77 -17.14 -4.77 2.27
N THR A 78 -18.01 -5.57 2.88
CA THR A 78 -18.05 -7.03 2.73
C THR A 78 -18.99 -7.48 1.61
N GLU A 79 -19.84 -6.59 1.10
CA GLU A 79 -20.75 -6.83 -0.02
C GLU A 79 -20.05 -6.66 -1.37
N LEU A 80 -20.46 -7.45 -2.38
CA LEU A 80 -19.84 -7.56 -3.72
C LEU A 80 -19.59 -6.23 -4.45
N LEU A 81 -20.27 -5.15 -4.12
CA LEU A 81 -20.06 -3.84 -4.75
C LEU A 81 -18.88 -3.11 -4.09
N VAL A 82 -17.67 -3.60 -4.35
CA VAL A 82 -16.43 -2.90 -4.01
C VAL A 82 -15.88 -2.17 -5.24
N ALA A 83 -15.49 -0.91 -5.08
CA ALA A 83 -14.88 -0.13 -6.14
C ALA A 83 -13.36 -0.02 -5.92
N PHE A 84 -12.60 -0.40 -6.95
CA PHE A 84 -11.14 -0.28 -6.96
C PHE A 84 -10.71 0.92 -7.80
N ALA A 85 -9.88 1.79 -7.23
CA ALA A 85 -9.03 2.69 -8.01
C ALA A 85 -7.73 1.96 -8.32
N VAL A 86 -7.30 1.97 -9.59
CA VAL A 86 -6.08 1.29 -10.01
C VAL A 86 -5.18 2.28 -10.73
N ALA A 87 -3.93 2.36 -10.28
CA ALA A 87 -2.88 3.12 -10.94
C ALA A 87 -1.58 2.32 -10.93
N GLY A 88 -0.64 2.69 -11.81
CA GLY A 88 0.73 2.20 -11.81
C GLY A 88 1.63 3.39 -12.12
N ASP A 89 2.92 3.26 -11.81
CA ASP A 89 3.94 4.20 -12.27
C ASP A 89 3.66 5.66 -11.87
N LEU A 90 3.21 5.87 -10.62
CA LEU A 90 2.74 7.18 -10.18
C LEU A 90 3.85 8.23 -10.26
N GLY A 91 5.02 7.96 -9.67
CA GLY A 91 6.06 8.97 -9.47
C GLY A 91 5.56 10.14 -8.62
N GLN A 92 6.07 11.34 -8.88
CA GLN A 92 5.75 12.53 -8.09
C GLN A 92 5.84 13.84 -8.87
N THR A 93 5.36 13.81 -10.12
CA THR A 93 5.33 14.99 -11.00
C THR A 93 4.01 15.75 -10.86
N GLY A 94 3.88 16.88 -11.58
CA GLY A 94 2.59 17.57 -11.72
C GLY A 94 1.49 16.71 -12.35
N TRP A 95 1.87 15.75 -13.21
CA TRP A 95 0.93 14.77 -13.78
C TRP A 95 0.44 13.79 -12.73
N THR A 96 1.31 13.35 -11.82
CA THR A 96 0.94 12.52 -10.68
C THR A 96 -0.09 13.22 -9.82
N LYS A 97 0.12 14.49 -9.50
CA LYS A 97 -0.85 15.28 -8.73
C LYS A 97 -2.21 15.33 -9.45
N THR A 98 -2.21 15.60 -10.75
CA THR A 98 -3.45 15.62 -11.56
C THR A 98 -4.15 14.26 -11.55
N ALA A 99 -3.40 13.15 -11.63
CA ALA A 99 -3.96 11.81 -11.55
C ALA A 99 -4.57 11.52 -10.16
N LEU A 100 -3.90 11.91 -9.07
CA LEU A 100 -4.43 11.78 -7.71
C LEU A 100 -5.69 12.65 -7.51
N ASP A 101 -5.71 13.87 -8.05
CA ASP A 101 -6.88 14.76 -8.02
C ASP A 101 -8.08 14.12 -8.75
N HIS A 102 -7.86 13.42 -9.87
CA HIS A 102 -8.91 12.67 -10.57
C HIS A 102 -9.37 11.43 -9.78
N ILE A 103 -8.45 10.74 -9.10
CA ILE A 103 -8.78 9.59 -8.25
C ILE A 103 -9.62 10.03 -7.05
N ASP A 104 -9.30 11.17 -6.43
CA ASP A 104 -10.07 11.74 -5.29
C ASP A 104 -11.53 12.06 -5.67
N GLN A 105 -11.77 12.44 -6.93
CA GLN A 105 -13.11 12.70 -7.45
C GLN A 105 -13.91 11.40 -7.68
N CYS A 106 -13.25 10.24 -7.72
CA CYS A 106 -13.90 8.95 -7.90
C CYS A 106 -14.40 8.38 -6.55
N LYS A 107 -15.53 7.67 -6.59
CA LYS A 107 -15.96 6.86 -5.44
C LYS A 107 -15.28 5.50 -5.49
N TYR A 108 -14.30 5.29 -4.61
CA TYR A 108 -13.60 4.01 -4.48
C TYR A 108 -13.40 3.62 -3.00
N ASP A 109 -13.19 2.33 -2.77
CA ASP A 109 -13.01 1.73 -1.45
C ASP A 109 -11.55 1.27 -1.23
N VAL A 110 -10.89 0.79 -2.29
CA VAL A 110 -9.51 0.28 -2.26
C VAL A 110 -8.70 0.85 -3.42
N HIS A 111 -7.45 1.25 -3.16
CA HIS A 111 -6.51 1.70 -4.19
C HIS A 111 -5.46 0.60 -4.42
N LEU A 112 -5.32 0.13 -5.66
CA LEU A 112 -4.27 -0.79 -6.09
C LEU A 112 -3.18 -0.03 -6.86
N LEU A 113 -1.93 -0.19 -6.44
CA LEU A 113 -0.77 0.39 -7.11
C LEU A 113 0.10 -0.71 -7.74
N ALA A 114 0.10 -0.75 -9.07
CA ALA A 114 0.79 -1.75 -9.89
C ALA A 114 2.29 -1.45 -10.09
N GLY A 115 3.02 -1.22 -8.99
CA GLY A 115 4.47 -1.02 -9.01
C GLY A 115 4.90 0.44 -9.25
N ASP A 116 6.21 0.66 -9.15
CA ASP A 116 6.89 1.94 -9.43
C ASP A 116 6.24 3.16 -8.76
N LEU A 117 6.31 3.17 -7.43
CA LEU A 117 5.64 4.15 -6.58
C LEU A 117 6.25 5.55 -6.72
N SER A 118 7.45 5.76 -6.17
CA SER A 118 8.00 7.10 -5.96
C SER A 118 8.94 7.59 -7.05
N TYR A 119 9.54 6.67 -7.83
CA TYR A 119 10.69 6.97 -8.70
C TYR A 119 11.82 7.67 -7.94
N ALA A 120 12.09 7.21 -6.71
CA ALA A 120 13.15 7.79 -5.89
C ALA A 120 14.54 7.50 -6.44
N ASP A 121 14.73 6.33 -7.07
CA ASP A 121 15.93 5.94 -7.82
C ASP A 121 17.23 6.30 -7.08
N CYS A 122 17.36 5.83 -5.84
CA CYS A 122 18.48 6.09 -4.92
C CYS A 122 18.52 7.50 -4.28
N ILE A 123 17.71 8.46 -4.71
CA ILE A 123 17.55 9.78 -4.09
C ILE A 123 16.47 9.68 -2.99
N GLN A 124 16.87 9.22 -1.80
CA GLN A 124 15.92 8.80 -0.77
C GLN A 124 14.92 9.86 -0.28
N HIS A 125 15.26 11.14 -0.35
CA HIS A 125 14.31 12.22 -0.02
C HIS A 125 13.04 12.19 -0.88
N HIS A 126 13.12 11.62 -2.08
CA HIS A 126 11.97 11.41 -2.96
C HIS A 126 10.96 10.40 -2.40
N TRP A 127 11.36 9.47 -1.53
CA TRP A 127 10.41 8.61 -0.81
C TRP A 127 9.63 9.40 0.25
N ASP A 128 10.26 10.40 0.87
CA ASP A 128 9.61 11.25 1.88
C ASP A 128 8.58 12.16 1.19
N THR A 129 8.98 12.88 0.14
CA THR A 129 8.08 13.76 -0.61
C THR A 129 6.96 13.01 -1.34
N PHE A 130 7.20 11.79 -1.81
CA PHE A 130 6.14 10.93 -2.34
C PHE A 130 5.12 10.55 -1.27
N GLY A 131 5.58 10.20 -0.07
CA GLY A 131 4.71 9.90 1.07
C GLY A 131 3.81 11.07 1.44
N GLU A 132 4.37 12.29 1.47
CA GLU A 132 3.62 13.53 1.68
C GLU A 132 2.60 13.78 0.56
N LEU A 133 2.98 13.57 -0.69
CA LEU A 133 2.13 13.77 -1.86
C LEU A 133 0.88 12.87 -1.82
N VAL A 134 1.05 11.59 -1.45
CA VAL A 134 -0.07 10.61 -1.45
C VAL A 134 -0.85 10.57 -0.13
N GLN A 135 -0.33 11.17 0.96
CA GLN A 135 -0.94 11.12 2.29
C GLN A 135 -2.44 11.45 2.31
N PRO A 136 -2.96 12.47 1.59
CA PRO A 136 -4.39 12.80 1.64
C PRO A 136 -5.30 11.63 1.27
N LEU A 137 -4.87 10.81 0.30
CA LEU A 137 -5.62 9.63 -0.14
C LEU A 137 -5.21 8.35 0.60
N ALA A 138 -3.93 8.19 0.91
CA ALA A 138 -3.38 7.00 1.57
C ALA A 138 -3.77 6.90 3.06
N SER A 139 -4.03 8.04 3.72
CA SER A 139 -4.59 8.05 5.08
C SER A 139 -6.09 7.73 5.12
N ALA A 140 -6.79 7.90 3.99
CA ALA A 140 -8.25 7.82 3.93
C ALA A 140 -8.82 6.46 3.50
N ARG A 141 -8.04 5.67 2.76
CA ARG A 141 -8.46 4.40 2.15
C ARG A 141 -7.35 3.36 2.21
N LEU A 142 -7.71 2.10 1.99
CA LEU A 142 -6.73 1.03 1.89
C LEU A 142 -5.92 1.18 0.59
N TRP A 143 -4.59 1.21 0.71
CA TRP A 143 -3.66 1.24 -0.41
C TRP A 143 -2.85 -0.05 -0.45
N MET A 144 -2.84 -0.71 -1.59
CA MET A 144 -2.14 -1.98 -1.81
C MET A 144 -1.15 -1.79 -2.96
N GLY A 145 0.10 -1.48 -2.59
CA GLY A 145 1.20 -1.31 -3.53
C GLY A 145 2.01 -2.58 -3.70
N THR A 146 2.44 -2.84 -4.94
CA THR A 146 3.41 -3.89 -5.24
C THR A 146 4.77 -3.28 -5.59
N GLN A 147 5.78 -4.13 -5.69
CA GLN A 147 7.11 -3.76 -6.14
C GLN A 147 7.12 -3.52 -7.66
N GLY A 148 7.97 -2.60 -8.10
CA GLY A 148 8.38 -2.45 -9.50
C GLY A 148 9.89 -2.25 -9.57
N ASN A 149 10.48 -2.18 -10.77
CA ASN A 149 11.92 -2.08 -10.94
C ASN A 149 12.51 -0.80 -10.32
N HIS A 150 11.75 0.30 -10.24
CA HIS A 150 12.17 1.54 -9.56
C HIS A 150 12.16 1.41 -8.02
N GLY A 151 11.64 0.31 -7.49
CA GLY A 151 11.79 -0.06 -6.07
C GLY A 151 13.06 -0.87 -5.78
N GLU A 152 13.70 -1.46 -6.79
CA GLU A 152 14.94 -2.24 -6.64
C GLU A 152 16.16 -1.33 -6.77
N GLU A 153 16.51 -0.66 -5.68
CA GLU A 153 17.53 0.37 -5.71
C GLU A 153 18.95 -0.22 -5.68
N SER A 154 19.80 0.25 -6.59
CA SER A 154 21.20 -0.16 -6.69
C SER A 154 22.07 1.00 -7.10
N SER A 155 23.24 1.10 -6.47
CA SER A 155 24.31 2.03 -6.83
C SER A 155 25.50 1.26 -7.44
N PRO A 156 26.49 1.93 -8.06
CA PRO A 156 27.66 1.26 -8.61
C PRO A 156 28.49 0.43 -7.59
N LEU A 157 28.34 0.72 -6.29
CA LEU A 157 29.14 0.09 -5.22
C LEU A 157 28.32 -0.86 -4.34
N ILE A 158 27.01 -0.63 -4.19
CA ILE A 158 26.15 -1.35 -3.25
C ILE A 158 24.77 -1.56 -3.90
N LYS A 159 24.32 -2.82 -3.90
CA LYS A 159 22.94 -3.19 -4.19
C LYS A 159 22.13 -3.19 -2.91
N TYR A 160 21.12 -2.34 -2.84
CA TYR A 160 20.23 -2.21 -1.68
C TYR A 160 18.91 -2.97 -1.87
N GLY A 161 18.57 -3.29 -3.13
CA GLY A 161 17.35 -4.00 -3.46
C GLY A 161 16.12 -3.20 -3.02
N PHE A 162 15.12 -3.89 -2.46
CA PHE A 162 13.87 -3.26 -2.02
C PHE A 162 13.92 -2.66 -0.60
N GLN A 163 15.10 -2.28 -0.08
CA GLN A 163 15.25 -1.83 1.31
C GLN A 163 14.28 -0.69 1.68
N SER A 164 14.25 0.37 0.88
CA SER A 164 13.43 1.56 1.12
C SER A 164 11.94 1.27 1.00
N TYR A 165 11.55 0.50 -0.02
CA TYR A 165 10.17 0.03 -0.20
C TYR A 165 9.72 -0.84 0.99
N ASN A 166 10.53 -1.83 1.40
CA ASN A 166 10.21 -2.74 2.50
C ASN A 166 10.10 -2.04 3.85
N ALA A 167 10.90 -0.99 4.07
CA ALA A 167 10.84 -0.20 5.29
C ALA A 167 9.60 0.70 5.36
N ARG A 168 9.12 1.22 4.22
CA ARG A 168 8.05 2.25 4.18
C ARG A 168 6.66 1.69 3.89
N TRP A 169 6.59 0.73 2.97
CA TRP A 169 5.35 0.15 2.44
C TRP A 169 5.23 -1.31 2.85
N LYS A 170 5.02 -1.54 4.15
CA LYS A 170 4.90 -2.89 4.72
C LYS A 170 3.54 -3.51 4.39
N MET A 171 3.56 -4.58 3.61
CA MET A 171 2.40 -5.41 3.28
C MET A 171 2.26 -6.55 4.29
N ARG A 172 1.07 -7.17 4.38
CA ARG A 172 0.82 -8.30 5.29
C ARG A 172 1.27 -9.64 4.71
N TYR A 173 2.48 -9.68 4.18
CA TYR A 173 2.99 -10.81 3.41
C TYR A 173 3.14 -12.10 4.23
N GLU A 174 3.46 -11.98 5.53
CA GLU A 174 3.62 -13.11 6.45
C GLU A 174 2.30 -13.84 6.71
N GLU A 175 1.17 -13.12 6.75
CA GLU A 175 -0.17 -13.69 6.92
C GLU A 175 -0.57 -14.56 5.72
N CYS A 176 0.04 -14.28 4.56
CA CYS A 176 -0.14 -15.02 3.32
C CYS A 176 0.96 -16.08 3.12
N GLY A 177 1.87 -16.22 4.09
CA GLY A 177 3.02 -17.11 4.04
C GLY A 177 4.00 -16.80 2.91
N SER A 178 4.02 -15.56 2.40
CA SER A 178 5.03 -15.09 1.46
C SER A 178 6.33 -14.76 2.21
N SER A 179 7.47 -14.86 1.54
CA SER A 179 8.77 -14.36 2.04
C SER A 179 9.13 -12.98 1.46
N LEU A 180 8.37 -12.52 0.48
CA LEU A 180 8.53 -11.22 -0.17
C LEU A 180 7.46 -10.26 0.33
N ASN A 181 7.78 -8.96 0.42
CA ASN A 181 6.86 -7.90 0.83
C ASN A 181 5.79 -7.59 -0.24
N LEU A 182 5.00 -8.62 -0.55
CA LEU A 182 3.90 -8.68 -1.51
C LEU A 182 2.63 -9.04 -0.75
N TYR A 183 1.47 -8.70 -1.30
CA TYR A 183 0.22 -8.91 -0.60
C TYR A 183 -0.64 -10.01 -1.22
N TYR A 184 -1.44 -10.62 -0.35
CA TYR A 184 -2.70 -11.26 -0.70
C TYR A 184 -3.75 -10.75 0.30
N PHE A 185 -4.94 -10.41 -0.19
CA PHE A 185 -6.06 -10.07 0.68
C PHE A 185 -7.39 -10.39 0.02
N GLU A 186 -8.41 -10.51 0.85
CA GLU A 186 -9.79 -10.73 0.43
C GLU A 186 -10.61 -9.48 0.79
N VAL A 187 -11.42 -9.03 -0.16
CA VAL A 187 -12.37 -7.94 0.05
C VAL A 187 -13.63 -8.21 -0.75
N ALA A 188 -14.80 -8.17 -0.12
CA ALA A 188 -16.08 -8.34 -0.81
C ALA A 188 -16.19 -9.60 -1.72
N GLY A 189 -15.49 -10.68 -1.39
CA GLY A 189 -15.43 -11.91 -2.21
C GLY A 189 -14.43 -11.88 -3.37
N PHE A 190 -13.71 -10.77 -3.56
CA PHE A 190 -12.56 -10.68 -4.46
C PHE A 190 -11.30 -11.14 -3.73
N HIS A 191 -10.57 -12.06 -4.36
CA HIS A 191 -9.22 -12.41 -3.97
C HIS A 191 -8.26 -11.52 -4.76
N VAL A 192 -7.46 -10.71 -4.07
CA VAL A 192 -6.52 -9.79 -4.71
C VAL A 192 -5.11 -10.16 -4.30
N ILE A 193 -4.25 -10.37 -5.29
CA ILE A 193 -2.92 -10.91 -5.07
C ILE A 193 -1.86 -10.15 -5.87
N ALA A 194 -0.64 -10.12 -5.35
CA ALA A 194 0.54 -9.58 -6.03
C ALA A 194 1.64 -10.65 -6.26
N ASP A 195 1.42 -11.89 -5.80
CA ASP A 195 2.31 -13.05 -6.01
C ASP A 195 1.50 -14.33 -6.26
N LEU A 196 1.65 -14.93 -7.45
CA LEU A 196 0.87 -16.11 -7.88
C LEU A 196 1.21 -17.42 -7.15
N LEU A 197 2.27 -17.47 -6.35
CA LEU A 197 2.76 -18.73 -5.81
C LEU A 197 1.80 -19.45 -4.83
N LYS A 198 0.66 -18.85 -4.44
CA LYS A 198 -0.25 -19.42 -3.42
C LYS A 198 -1.76 -19.17 -3.61
N VAL A 199 -2.30 -19.27 -4.82
CA VAL A 199 -3.76 -19.23 -5.03
C VAL A 199 -4.42 -20.60 -4.78
N ASP A 200 -5.36 -20.70 -3.83
CA ASP A 200 -6.28 -21.85 -3.69
C ASP A 200 -7.57 -21.57 -4.49
N CYS A 201 -7.62 -22.09 -5.72
CA CYS A 201 -8.71 -21.84 -6.68
C CYS A 201 -10.02 -22.59 -6.35
N SER A 202 -10.07 -23.36 -5.25
CA SER A 202 -11.26 -24.16 -4.89
C SER A 202 -12.31 -23.37 -4.10
N LYS A 203 -12.01 -22.12 -3.72
CA LYS A 203 -12.89 -21.22 -2.94
C LYS A 203 -13.21 -19.89 -3.63
N THR A 204 -12.84 -19.73 -4.90
CA THR A 204 -12.65 -18.42 -5.55
C THR A 204 -13.67 -18.15 -6.65
N PRO A 205 -14.56 -17.15 -6.51
CA PRO A 205 -15.38 -16.70 -7.62
C PRO A 205 -14.74 -15.58 -8.46
N TRP A 206 -13.83 -14.77 -7.90
CA TRP A 206 -13.15 -13.66 -8.61
C TRP A 206 -11.70 -13.43 -8.13
N LEU A 207 -10.73 -13.39 -9.05
CA LEU A 207 -9.30 -13.22 -8.79
C LEU A 207 -8.71 -12.02 -9.56
N ILE A 208 -8.22 -11.02 -8.83
CA ILE A 208 -7.55 -9.82 -9.36
C ILE A 208 -6.06 -9.91 -9.05
N LEU A 209 -5.23 -9.67 -10.07
CA LEU A 209 -3.78 -9.71 -9.94
C LEU A 209 -3.15 -8.39 -10.32
N SER A 210 -2.23 -7.91 -9.49
CA SER A 210 -1.47 -6.67 -9.73
C SER A 210 0.03 -6.94 -9.64
N PHE A 211 0.73 -6.90 -10.78
CA PHE A 211 2.19 -7.09 -10.83
C PHE A 211 2.85 -6.24 -11.91
N HIS A 212 4.18 -6.30 -12.00
CA HIS A 212 4.97 -5.63 -13.03
C HIS A 212 5.18 -6.47 -14.31
N GLN A 213 5.17 -7.82 -14.24
CA GLN A 213 5.36 -8.70 -15.42
C GLN A 213 4.52 -10.00 -15.37
N ALA A 214 3.96 -10.43 -16.51
CA ALA A 214 3.00 -11.54 -16.60
C ALA A 214 3.59 -12.94 -16.80
N MET A 215 2.98 -13.93 -16.14
CA MET A 215 3.27 -15.37 -16.27
C MET A 215 2.06 -16.15 -16.79
N GLU A 216 1.66 -15.91 -18.05
CA GLU A 216 0.41 -16.38 -18.69
C GLU A 216 -0.02 -17.83 -18.37
N PRO A 217 0.84 -18.87 -18.42
CA PRO A 217 0.39 -20.24 -18.14
C PRO A 217 -0.08 -20.45 -16.69
N LEU A 218 0.57 -19.78 -15.73
CA LEU A 218 0.20 -19.84 -14.31
C LEU A 218 -1.11 -19.08 -14.06
N LEU A 219 -1.31 -17.95 -14.74
CA LEU A 219 -2.55 -17.15 -14.66
C LEU A 219 -3.75 -17.93 -15.14
N TYR A 220 -3.59 -18.58 -16.30
CA TYR A 220 -4.63 -19.41 -16.89
C TYR A 220 -4.98 -20.60 -15.97
N ALA A 221 -3.97 -21.28 -15.44
CA ALA A 221 -4.17 -22.40 -14.52
C ALA A 221 -4.87 -21.99 -13.21
N ALA A 222 -4.63 -20.75 -12.74
CA ALA A 222 -5.25 -20.20 -11.55
C ALA A 222 -6.64 -19.59 -11.78
N GLY A 223 -7.13 -19.53 -13.02
CA GLY A 223 -8.43 -18.95 -13.34
C GLY A 223 -8.53 -17.45 -13.03
N VAL A 224 -7.46 -16.69 -13.27
CA VAL A 224 -7.45 -15.23 -13.04
C VAL A 224 -8.44 -14.52 -13.96
N ASP A 225 -9.31 -13.67 -13.39
CA ASP A 225 -10.31 -12.91 -14.17
C ASP A 225 -9.73 -11.64 -14.77
N ILE A 226 -8.95 -10.88 -13.98
CA ILE A 226 -8.40 -9.57 -14.38
C ILE A 226 -6.96 -9.42 -13.89
N VAL A 227 -6.11 -8.95 -14.79
CA VAL A 227 -4.73 -8.56 -14.50
C VAL A 227 -4.57 -7.06 -14.71
N PHE A 228 -4.00 -6.39 -13.71
CA PHE A 228 -3.51 -5.02 -13.81
C PHE A 228 -1.99 -5.02 -13.79
N ALA A 229 -1.39 -4.28 -14.72
CA ALA A 229 0.06 -4.14 -14.81
C ALA A 229 0.44 -2.69 -15.11
N GLY A 230 1.60 -2.29 -14.61
CA GLY A 230 2.27 -1.01 -14.90
C GLY A 230 3.45 -1.20 -15.86
N SER A 231 4.56 -0.51 -15.59
CA SER A 231 5.83 -0.50 -16.37
C SER A 231 5.76 0.27 -17.68
N VAL A 232 4.75 -0.04 -18.51
CA VAL A 232 4.53 0.68 -19.77
C VAL A 232 3.73 1.94 -19.47
N HIS A 233 4.29 3.12 -19.78
CA HIS A 233 3.65 4.42 -19.53
C HIS A 233 2.55 4.76 -20.56
N ALA A 234 1.61 3.83 -20.71
CA ALA A 234 0.44 3.95 -21.58
C ALA A 234 -0.72 3.14 -21.00
N TYR A 235 -1.91 3.35 -21.56
CA TYR A 235 -3.06 2.51 -21.28
C TYR A 235 -3.27 1.52 -22.42
N GLU A 236 -3.42 0.24 -22.09
CA GLU A 236 -3.79 -0.83 -23.00
C GLU A 236 -4.80 -1.77 -22.33
N ARG A 237 -5.71 -2.34 -23.11
CA ARG A 237 -6.66 -3.37 -22.67
C ARG A 237 -6.77 -4.44 -23.75
N SER A 238 -6.41 -5.67 -23.42
CA SER A 238 -6.63 -6.83 -24.30
C SER A 238 -8.12 -7.11 -24.47
N VAL A 239 -8.48 -7.72 -25.60
CA VAL A 239 -9.85 -8.13 -25.97
C VAL A 239 -9.97 -9.64 -26.00
#